data_AF-A0A8C9SIG2-F1
#
_entry.id   AF-A0A8C9SIG2-F1
#
_cell.length_a   1.000
_cell.length_b   1.000
_cell.length_c   1.000
_cell.angle_alpha   90.00
_cell.angle_beta   90.00
_cell.angle_gamma   90.00
#
_symmetry.space_group_name_H-M   'P 1'
#
loop_
_entity.id
_entity.type
_entity.pdbx_description
1 polymer ?
#
loop_
_entity_poly.entity_id
_entity_poly.type
_entity_poly.pdbx_seq_one_letter_code
_entity_poly.pdbx_strand_id
1 'polypeptide(L)'
;DRMPVCRKAPQAGLEPQTHRRAGPGPTRSWDPRRRGVGAAPGSPPPDSVDGQLLTQIHRMVADEEALSAQPAHPRLASEDARRSTFVGWPPGGAVGPEALVPAGFFYTGHNDNVKCFHCDGSLRNWEPGDDPWKEHAKWFPRCEFLLQVKGLEYVRSIQESSFSTGPTAVRIHIPAISSISVMLSSSLCAVLSLLSSSGCVSSVHLCSQGLSAEQQLRQLQEERTCKVCLDRAVCIVFIPCGHLVACADCAASLQHCPICRAVVRGSVRTFMS
;
A
#
# COMPACT_ATOMS: atom_id res chain seq x y z
N ASP A 1 -5.22 11.33 20.09
CA ASP A 1 -5.17 11.51 18.62
C ASP A 1 -3.79 11.90 18.10
N ARG A 2 -2.83 10.96 18.08
CA ARG A 2 -1.51 11.13 17.43
C ARG A 2 -1.34 10.08 16.33
N MET A 3 -1.33 10.55 15.07
CA MET A 3 -1.04 9.77 13.86
C MET A 3 0.48 9.70 13.58
N PRO A 4 1.01 8.65 12.91
CA PRO A 4 2.45 8.44 12.79
C PRO A 4 3.08 9.22 11.63
N VAL A 5 4.32 9.64 11.88
CA VAL A 5 5.12 10.61 11.15
C VAL A 5 6.41 9.85 10.76
N CYS A 6 6.67 9.55 9.49
CA CYS A 6 7.92 8.85 9.11
C CYS A 6 9.17 9.73 9.31
N ARG A 7 9.96 9.48 10.37
CA ARG A 7 11.31 10.04 10.59
C ARG A 7 12.31 8.93 10.95
N LYS A 8 13.57 9.12 10.50
CA LYS A 8 14.79 8.49 11.04
C LYS A 8 14.95 8.88 12.54
N ALA A 9 15.47 8.01 13.41
CA ALA A 9 15.46 8.09 14.90
C ALA A 9 16.87 7.90 15.54
N PRO A 10 17.13 8.07 16.88
CA PRO A 10 16.58 8.99 17.92
C PRO A 10 17.60 9.53 18.98
N GLN A 11 17.14 10.40 19.92
CA GLN A 11 17.42 10.48 21.40
C GLN A 11 16.74 11.77 21.95
N ALA A 12 16.31 11.98 23.21
CA ALA A 12 15.76 11.22 24.35
C ALA A 12 15.23 12.29 25.36
N GLY A 13 14.24 12.00 26.22
CA GLY A 13 14.04 12.74 27.50
C GLY A 13 12.64 13.25 27.91
N LEU A 14 12.03 12.51 28.84
CA LEU A 14 11.31 12.90 30.08
C LEU A 14 9.87 13.49 30.08
N GLU A 15 9.18 13.11 31.16
CA GLU A 15 7.74 13.07 31.54
C GLU A 15 7.42 14.21 32.58
N PRO A 16 6.28 14.33 33.35
CA PRO A 16 4.97 13.62 33.40
C PRO A 16 3.67 14.43 33.88
N GLN A 17 2.53 13.70 34.00
CA GLN A 17 1.30 13.76 34.87
C GLN A 17 0.15 14.84 34.80
N THR A 18 -1.14 14.40 34.72
CA THR A 18 -2.13 14.24 35.84
C THR A 18 -3.65 14.21 35.42
N HIS A 19 -4.44 13.30 36.04
CA HIS A 19 -5.88 13.32 36.50
C HIS A 19 -7.05 13.71 35.52
N ARG A 20 -8.33 13.25 35.58
CA ARG A 20 -9.24 12.62 36.60
C ARG A 20 -10.60 12.15 35.97
N ARG A 21 -11.15 11.05 36.54
CA ARG A 21 -12.55 10.65 36.89
C ARG A 21 -13.77 10.61 35.93
N ALA A 22 -14.64 9.63 36.26
CA ALA A 22 -15.81 9.08 35.56
C ALA A 22 -17.19 9.50 36.16
N GLY A 23 -18.28 9.21 35.43
CA GLY A 23 -19.68 9.23 35.90
C GLY A 23 -20.70 8.75 34.84
N PRO A 24 -21.91 8.27 35.20
CA PRO A 24 -22.57 7.11 34.59
C PRO A 24 -23.86 7.37 33.75
N GLY A 25 -24.39 6.31 33.09
CA GLY A 25 -25.54 6.28 32.16
C GLY A 25 -26.95 6.44 32.78
N PRO A 26 -28.04 6.17 32.00
CA PRO A 26 -28.76 4.90 32.18
C PRO A 26 -29.49 4.30 30.94
N THR A 27 -29.92 3.06 31.15
CA THR A 27 -30.57 2.03 30.33
C THR A 27 -32.04 2.28 29.94
N ARG A 28 -32.50 1.70 28.82
CA ARG A 28 -33.92 1.36 28.59
C ARG A 28 -34.11 -0.07 28.07
N SER A 29 -35.18 -0.67 28.57
CA SER A 29 -35.49 -2.08 28.71
C SER A 29 -36.29 -2.66 27.54
N TRP A 30 -36.07 -3.94 27.28
CA TRP A 30 -36.81 -4.82 26.37
C TRP A 30 -38.19 -5.20 26.94
N ASP A 31 -39.22 -5.23 26.08
CA ASP A 31 -40.57 -5.72 26.40
C ASP A 31 -40.90 -6.99 25.56
N PRO A 32 -41.12 -8.16 26.16
CA PRO A 32 -41.45 -9.39 25.45
C PRO A 32 -42.91 -9.79 25.71
N ARG A 33 -43.84 -9.49 24.78
CA ARG A 33 -45.13 -10.19 24.65
C ARG A 33 -45.99 -9.72 23.45
N ARG A 34 -45.93 -10.44 22.32
CA ARG A 34 -47.11 -10.67 21.46
C ARG A 34 -46.98 -12.05 20.80
N ARG A 35 -47.99 -12.88 21.03
CA ARG A 35 -48.09 -14.29 20.63
C ARG A 35 -49.37 -14.47 19.81
N GLY A 36 -49.32 -15.39 18.82
CA GLY A 36 -50.47 -16.05 18.18
C GLY A 36 -50.54 -15.76 16.67
N VAL A 37 -50.81 -16.69 15.76
CA VAL A 37 -51.29 -18.10 15.80
C VAL A 37 -50.87 -18.76 14.47
N GLY A 38 -50.67 -20.09 14.44
CA GLY A 38 -50.03 -20.81 13.33
C GLY A 38 -50.93 -21.37 12.22
N ALA A 39 -50.27 -21.96 11.21
CA ALA A 39 -50.80 -22.97 10.27
C ALA A 39 -49.64 -23.84 9.72
N ALA A 40 -49.94 -25.10 9.42
CA ALA A 40 -49.03 -26.24 9.17
C ALA A 40 -48.58 -26.36 7.67
N PRO A 41 -47.72 -27.34 7.29
CA PRO A 41 -46.75 -27.22 6.20
C PRO A 41 -47.23 -27.75 4.83
N GLY A 42 -46.80 -27.09 3.76
CA GLY A 42 -46.84 -27.56 2.38
C GLY A 42 -45.45 -27.46 1.76
N SER A 43 -45.05 -28.49 1.02
CA SER A 43 -43.77 -28.67 0.30
C SER A 43 -43.41 -27.52 -0.67
N PRO A 44 -42.12 -27.21 -0.88
CA PRO A 44 -41.70 -26.09 -1.74
C PRO A 44 -41.69 -26.46 -3.24
N PRO A 45 -42.02 -25.52 -4.15
CA PRO A 45 -41.73 -25.63 -5.58
C PRO A 45 -40.26 -25.30 -5.89
N PRO A 46 -39.66 -25.86 -6.97
CA PRO A 46 -38.28 -25.59 -7.34
C PRO A 46 -38.13 -24.28 -8.12
N ASP A 47 -37.01 -23.62 -7.86
CA ASP A 47 -36.31 -22.66 -8.70
C ASP A 47 -37.04 -21.35 -9.05
N SER A 48 -37.43 -20.60 -8.03
CA SER A 48 -37.46 -19.14 -8.14
C SER A 48 -36.45 -18.58 -7.14
N VAL A 49 -35.31 -18.09 -7.64
CA VAL A 49 -34.41 -17.29 -6.80
C VAL A 49 -35.17 -15.99 -6.56
N ASP A 50 -35.78 -15.86 -5.38
CA ASP A 50 -36.53 -14.67 -5.01
C ASP A 50 -35.70 -13.43 -5.36
N GLY A 51 -36.27 -12.52 -6.16
CA GLY A 51 -35.63 -11.25 -6.51
C GLY A 51 -35.20 -10.43 -5.29
N GLN A 52 -35.63 -10.84 -4.10
CA GLN A 52 -35.16 -10.36 -2.80
C GLN A 52 -33.70 -10.71 -2.51
N LEU A 53 -33.18 -11.88 -2.94
CA LEU A 53 -31.77 -12.23 -2.77
C LEU A 53 -30.89 -11.44 -3.73
N LEU A 54 -31.31 -11.27 -4.99
CA LEU A 54 -30.60 -10.41 -5.94
C LEU A 54 -30.64 -8.94 -5.53
N THR A 55 -31.77 -8.46 -4.99
CA THR A 55 -31.87 -7.10 -4.45
C THR A 55 -31.07 -6.95 -3.14
N GLN A 56 -30.96 -7.99 -2.32
CA GLN A 56 -30.15 -7.99 -1.10
C GLN A 56 -28.65 -8.07 -1.39
N ILE A 57 -28.23 -8.84 -2.41
CA ILE A 57 -26.87 -8.85 -2.94
C ILE A 57 -26.56 -7.51 -3.62
N HIS A 58 -27.45 -6.97 -4.46
CA HIS A 58 -27.29 -5.64 -5.04
C HIS A 58 -27.23 -4.55 -3.97
N ARG A 59 -27.95 -4.67 -2.84
CA ARG A 59 -27.88 -3.72 -1.74
C ARG A 59 -26.60 -3.87 -0.90
N MET A 60 -26.05 -5.08 -0.77
CA MET A 60 -24.77 -5.32 -0.10
C MET A 60 -23.57 -4.95 -0.99
N VAL A 61 -23.73 -4.97 -2.32
CA VAL A 61 -22.71 -4.54 -3.30
C VAL A 61 -22.83 -3.03 -3.61
N ALA A 62 -24.02 -2.44 -3.53
CA ALA A 62 -24.23 -1.00 -3.72
C ALA A 62 -23.70 -0.13 -2.56
N ASP A 63 -23.62 -0.67 -1.34
CA ASP A 63 -22.99 0.02 -0.21
C ASP A 63 -21.45 -0.18 -0.16
N GLU A 64 -20.90 -1.18 -0.87
CA GLU A 64 -19.43 -1.36 -1.01
C GLU A 64 -18.83 -0.59 -2.19
N GLU A 65 -19.61 -0.30 -3.24
CA GLU A 65 -19.22 0.56 -4.38
C GLU A 65 -19.39 2.07 -4.10
N ALA A 66 -19.88 2.46 -2.92
CA ALA A 66 -20.16 3.85 -2.56
C ALA A 66 -19.35 4.37 -1.35
N LEU A 67 -18.29 3.67 -0.93
CA LEU A 67 -17.26 4.22 -0.06
C LEU A 67 -16.04 4.64 -0.90
N SER A 68 -16.26 5.50 -1.90
CA SER A 68 -15.15 6.32 -2.42
C SER A 68 -14.52 7.03 -1.21
N ALA A 69 -13.25 6.78 -0.95
CA ALA A 69 -12.62 7.22 0.28
C ALA A 69 -12.67 8.75 0.30
N GLN A 70 -13.47 9.32 1.20
CA GLN A 70 -13.54 10.77 1.34
C GLN A 70 -12.14 11.33 1.60
N PRO A 71 -11.79 12.51 1.05
CA PRO A 71 -10.50 13.11 1.31
C PRO A 71 -10.28 13.27 2.82
N ALA A 72 -9.10 12.91 3.33
CA ALA A 72 -8.77 13.09 4.74
C ALA A 72 -8.89 14.55 5.22
N HIS A 73 -8.69 15.51 4.30
CA HIS A 73 -8.81 16.95 4.52
C HIS A 73 -9.71 17.59 3.47
N PRO A 74 -11.05 17.49 3.59
CA PRO A 74 -11.96 18.04 2.58
C PRO A 74 -11.81 19.56 2.38
N ARG A 75 -11.45 20.29 3.45
CA ARG A 75 -11.19 21.74 3.40
C ARG A 75 -9.97 22.11 2.56
N LEU A 76 -9.10 21.15 2.27
CA LEU A 76 -7.87 21.31 1.49
C LEU A 76 -7.97 20.64 0.11
N ALA A 77 -9.19 20.32 -0.35
CA ALA A 77 -9.42 19.77 -1.68
C ALA A 77 -9.09 20.77 -2.80
N SER A 78 -9.33 22.06 -2.59
CA SER A 78 -8.94 23.12 -3.53
C SER A 78 -7.42 23.37 -3.50
N GLU A 79 -6.82 23.55 -4.67
CA GLU A 79 -5.40 23.92 -4.79
C GLU A 79 -5.10 25.25 -4.08
N ASP A 80 -5.99 26.24 -4.17
CA ASP A 80 -5.81 27.55 -3.54
C ASP A 80 -5.77 27.43 -2.02
N ALA A 81 -6.64 26.57 -1.47
CA ALA A 81 -6.65 26.27 -0.04
C ALA A 81 -5.33 25.62 0.39
N ARG A 82 -4.79 24.67 -0.39
CA ARG A 82 -3.46 24.08 -0.11
C ARG A 82 -2.34 25.11 -0.25
N ARG A 83 -2.35 25.94 -1.30
CA ARG A 83 -1.36 26.99 -1.54
C ARG A 83 -1.29 27.97 -0.38
N SER A 84 -2.44 28.33 0.20
CA SER A 84 -2.52 29.22 1.37
C SER A 84 -1.77 28.68 2.60
N THR A 85 -1.54 27.36 2.68
CA THR A 85 -0.80 26.76 3.80
C THR A 85 0.71 26.99 3.71
N PHE A 86 1.26 27.31 2.53
CA PHE A 86 2.72 27.47 2.31
C PHE A 86 3.28 28.81 2.78
N VAL A 87 2.50 29.59 3.54
CA VAL A 87 3.01 30.76 4.26
C VAL A 87 4.09 30.29 5.24
N GLY A 88 5.31 30.84 5.11
CA GLY A 88 6.45 30.45 5.93
C GLY A 88 7.15 29.15 5.48
N TRP A 89 6.92 28.70 4.24
CA TRP A 89 7.76 27.67 3.62
C TRP A 89 9.24 28.12 3.55
N PRO A 90 10.23 27.25 3.82
CA PRO A 90 11.64 27.65 3.86
C PRO A 90 12.10 28.34 2.56
N PRO A 91 12.75 29.54 2.62
CA PRO A 91 13.16 30.33 1.44
C PRO A 91 14.21 29.68 0.50
N GLY A 92 14.60 28.44 0.77
CA GLY A 92 15.49 27.61 -0.06
C GLY A 92 15.09 26.14 -0.04
N GLY A 93 13.81 25.85 0.20
CA GLY A 93 13.29 24.49 0.16
C GLY A 93 13.60 23.83 -1.20
N ALA A 94 14.04 22.58 -1.17
CA ALA A 94 14.52 21.89 -2.36
C ALA A 94 13.45 21.72 -3.45
N VAL A 95 12.17 21.71 -3.04
CA VAL A 95 11.00 21.66 -3.93
C VAL A 95 10.04 22.79 -3.55
N GLY A 96 9.56 23.51 -4.56
CA GLY A 96 8.67 24.66 -4.41
C GLY A 96 7.18 24.28 -4.24
N PRO A 97 6.37 25.16 -3.61
CA PRO A 97 4.91 24.99 -3.53
C PRO A 97 4.23 24.76 -4.90
N GLU A 98 4.81 25.30 -5.97
CA GLU A 98 4.34 25.18 -7.35
C GLU A 98 4.26 23.73 -7.83
N ALA A 99 5.16 22.86 -7.35
CA ALA A 99 5.15 21.44 -7.68
C ALA A 99 4.40 20.61 -6.62
N LEU A 100 4.46 21.01 -5.34
CA LEU A 100 3.85 20.30 -4.23
C LEU A 100 2.31 20.38 -4.24
N VAL A 101 1.76 21.58 -4.46
CA VAL A 101 0.30 21.82 -4.42
C VAL A 101 -0.46 20.99 -5.46
N PRO A 102 -0.04 20.96 -6.75
CA PRO A 102 -0.71 20.13 -7.76
C PRO A 102 -0.66 18.64 -7.44
N ALA A 103 0.43 18.16 -6.84
CA ALA A 103 0.56 16.77 -6.37
C ALA A 103 -0.29 16.44 -5.13
N GLY A 104 -1.15 17.36 -4.70
CA GLY A 104 -2.11 17.20 -3.61
C GLY A 104 -1.54 17.55 -2.24
N PHE A 105 -0.34 18.12 -2.15
CA PHE A 105 0.32 18.41 -0.88
C PHE A 105 0.00 19.79 -0.33
N PHE A 106 -0.13 19.88 0.99
CA PHE A 106 -0.21 21.12 1.74
C PHE A 106 0.86 21.16 2.82
N TYR A 107 1.34 22.35 3.18
CA TYR A 107 2.35 22.55 4.21
C TYR A 107 1.77 22.41 5.60
N THR A 108 2.49 21.71 6.48
CA THR A 108 2.09 21.49 7.87
C THR A 108 2.51 22.62 8.83
N GLY A 109 3.25 23.62 8.34
CA GLY A 109 3.68 24.77 9.12
C GLY A 109 5.04 24.62 9.82
N HIS A 110 5.75 23.49 9.63
CA HIS A 110 7.10 23.30 10.20
C HIS A 110 8.07 22.58 9.25
N ASN A 111 9.33 23.03 9.21
CA ASN A 111 10.37 22.48 8.32
C ASN A 111 9.89 22.43 6.85
N ASP A 112 10.13 21.32 6.17
CA ASP A 112 9.67 21.04 4.80
C ASP A 112 8.59 19.95 4.77
N ASN A 113 7.86 19.80 5.89
CA ASN A 113 6.87 18.75 6.05
C ASN A 113 5.57 19.09 5.32
N VAL A 114 5.13 18.20 4.44
CA VAL A 114 3.85 18.30 3.74
C VAL A 114 2.97 17.07 3.96
N LYS A 115 1.66 17.22 3.75
CA LYS A 115 0.68 16.12 3.76
C LYS A 115 -0.20 16.17 2.53
N CYS A 116 -0.59 15.00 2.02
CA CYS A 116 -1.61 14.92 1.00
C CYS A 116 -2.99 15.20 1.61
N PHE A 117 -3.80 16.04 0.96
CA PHE A 117 -5.16 16.32 1.43
C PHE A 117 -6.07 15.08 1.39
N HIS A 118 -5.80 14.11 0.52
CA HIS A 118 -6.68 12.98 0.29
C HIS A 118 -6.32 11.75 1.12
N CYS A 119 -5.09 11.25 1.01
CA CYS A 119 -4.65 10.02 1.69
C CYS A 119 -4.00 10.27 3.05
N ASP A 120 -3.90 11.52 3.50
CA ASP A 120 -3.16 11.96 4.69
C ASP A 120 -1.64 11.65 4.68
N GLY A 121 -1.12 11.13 3.56
CA GLY A 121 0.27 10.73 3.39
C GLY A 121 1.23 11.90 3.62
N SER A 122 2.16 11.73 4.57
CA SER A 122 3.12 12.78 4.98
C SER A 122 4.51 12.55 4.40
N LEU A 123 5.09 13.60 3.80
CA LEU A 123 6.46 13.61 3.25
C LEU A 123 7.26 14.80 3.82
N ARG A 124 8.59 14.67 3.83
CA ARG A 124 9.56 15.67 4.32
C ARG A 124 10.96 15.29 3.82
N ASN A 125 11.95 16.12 4.14
CA ASN A 125 13.34 15.96 3.73
C ASN A 125 13.45 15.91 2.19
N TRP A 126 12.80 16.85 1.53
CA TRP A 126 12.82 16.98 0.08
C TRP A 126 14.24 17.31 -0.40
N GLU A 127 14.67 16.63 -1.46
CA GLU A 127 15.97 16.82 -2.09
C GLU A 127 15.84 17.55 -3.43
N PRO A 128 16.88 18.28 -3.88
CA PRO A 128 16.83 18.96 -5.17
C PRO A 128 16.62 17.95 -6.31
N GLY A 129 15.56 18.14 -7.09
CA GLY A 129 15.19 17.24 -8.20
C GLY A 129 14.13 16.19 -7.85
N ASP A 130 13.67 16.13 -6.61
CA ASP A 130 12.51 15.31 -6.24
C ASP A 130 11.26 15.75 -7.00
N ASP A 131 10.55 14.78 -7.55
CA ASP A 131 9.24 14.98 -8.20
C ASP A 131 8.13 14.59 -7.22
N PRO A 132 7.26 15.54 -6.79
CA PRO A 132 6.21 15.26 -5.82
C PRO A 132 5.23 14.16 -6.25
N TRP A 133 4.94 14.02 -7.54
CA TRP A 133 4.05 12.95 -8.02
C TRP A 133 4.70 11.58 -7.92
N LYS A 134 5.99 11.46 -8.26
CA LYS A 134 6.75 10.22 -8.11
C LYS A 134 6.86 9.82 -6.65
N GLU A 135 7.20 10.75 -5.76
CA GLU A 135 7.29 10.45 -4.33
C GLU A 135 5.91 10.10 -3.74
N HIS A 136 4.84 10.76 -4.18
CA HIS A 136 3.47 10.39 -3.83
C HIS A 136 3.15 8.95 -4.27
N ALA A 137 3.46 8.59 -5.52
CA ALA A 137 3.22 7.25 -6.06
C ALA A 137 4.09 6.16 -5.44
N LYS A 138 5.33 6.49 -5.08
CA LYS A 138 6.27 5.59 -4.43
C LYS A 138 5.81 5.22 -3.02
N TRP A 139 5.38 6.19 -2.23
CA TRP A 139 5.06 5.98 -0.80
C TRP A 139 3.59 5.70 -0.51
N PHE A 140 2.67 6.20 -1.34
CA PHE A 140 1.22 6.07 -1.13
C PHE A 140 0.50 5.63 -2.42
N PRO A 141 0.84 4.45 -3.01
CA PRO A 141 0.32 3.99 -4.30
C PRO A 141 -1.20 3.72 -4.32
N ARG A 142 -1.86 3.70 -3.16
CA ARG A 142 -3.30 3.49 -3.01
C ARG A 142 -4.10 4.78 -2.79
N CYS A 143 -3.44 5.95 -2.86
CA CYS A 143 -4.14 7.23 -2.74
C CYS A 143 -5.13 7.38 -3.91
N GLU A 144 -6.43 7.50 -3.62
CA GLU A 144 -7.44 7.61 -4.68
C GLU A 144 -7.28 8.89 -5.52
N PHE A 145 -6.96 10.03 -4.90
CA PHE A 145 -6.61 11.25 -5.65
C PHE A 145 -5.45 11.02 -6.62
N LEU A 146 -4.39 10.34 -6.17
CA LEU A 146 -3.24 10.02 -7.02
C LEU A 146 -3.68 9.12 -8.18
N LEU A 147 -4.44 8.06 -7.90
CA LEU A 147 -4.94 7.13 -8.90
C LEU A 147 -5.86 7.82 -9.91
N GLN A 148 -6.70 8.75 -9.45
CA GLN A 148 -7.61 9.52 -10.29
C GLN A 148 -6.86 10.49 -11.22
N VAL A 149 -5.83 11.18 -10.72
CA VAL A 149 -5.11 12.21 -11.50
C VAL A 149 -4.02 11.60 -12.39
N LYS A 150 -3.31 10.57 -11.92
CA LYS A 150 -2.15 10.00 -12.62
C LYS A 150 -2.43 8.66 -13.30
N GLY A 151 -3.46 7.94 -12.86
CA GLY A 151 -3.80 6.62 -13.36
C GLY A 151 -2.97 5.49 -12.74
N LEU A 152 -3.54 4.28 -12.80
CA LEU A 152 -2.95 3.08 -12.21
C LEU A 152 -1.62 2.69 -12.88
N GLU A 153 -1.50 2.85 -14.20
CA GLU A 153 -0.27 2.52 -14.95
C GLU A 153 0.92 3.40 -14.54
N TYR A 154 0.69 4.70 -14.33
CA TYR A 154 1.73 5.59 -13.80
C TYR A 154 2.22 5.07 -12.45
N VAL A 155 1.29 4.81 -11.52
CA VAL A 155 1.65 4.34 -10.17
C VAL A 155 2.40 3.01 -10.23
N ARG A 156 1.94 2.06 -11.05
CA ARG A 156 2.61 0.78 -11.24
C ARG A 156 4.04 0.95 -11.78
N SER A 157 4.22 1.80 -12.79
CA SER A 157 5.55 2.08 -13.36
C SER A 157 6.54 2.63 -12.32
N ILE A 158 6.06 3.48 -11.41
CA ILE A 158 6.88 4.04 -10.31
C ILE A 158 7.17 2.98 -9.26
N GLN A 159 6.19 2.13 -8.90
CA GLN A 159 6.42 1.02 -7.98
C GLN A 159 7.45 0.04 -8.56
N GLU A 160 7.29 -0.39 -9.81
CA GLU A 160 8.23 -1.30 -10.50
C GLU A 160 9.65 -0.73 -10.58
N SER A 161 9.79 0.56 -10.91
CA SER A 161 11.12 1.20 -10.95
C SER A 161 11.74 1.39 -9.57
N SER A 162 10.92 1.56 -8.52
CA SER A 162 11.38 1.67 -7.14
C SER A 162 11.81 0.33 -6.52
N PHE A 163 11.35 -0.80 -7.08
CA PHE A 163 11.75 -2.16 -6.68
C PHE A 163 12.80 -2.79 -7.62
N SER A 164 13.22 -2.09 -8.68
CA SER A 164 14.18 -2.62 -9.66
C SER A 164 15.66 -2.47 -9.25
N THR A 165 15.94 -2.15 -7.99
CA THR A 165 17.25 -2.39 -7.37
C THR A 165 17.34 -3.78 -6.72
N GLY A 166 16.54 -4.74 -7.20
CA GLY A 166 16.77 -6.18 -7.05
C GLY A 166 17.36 -6.77 -8.34
N PRO A 167 18.53 -7.44 -8.31
CA PRO A 167 19.10 -8.08 -9.49
C PRO A 167 18.24 -9.26 -9.95
N THR A 168 17.54 -9.09 -11.07
CA THR A 168 17.06 -10.08 -12.08
C THR A 168 15.62 -9.79 -12.51
N ALA A 169 15.42 -8.81 -13.39
CA ALA A 169 14.16 -8.67 -14.12
C ALA A 169 14.45 -8.49 -15.61
N VAL A 170 13.98 -9.44 -16.42
CA VAL A 170 14.01 -9.35 -17.89
C VAL A 170 12.65 -8.85 -18.37
N ARG A 171 12.62 -7.80 -19.19
CA ARG A 171 11.41 -7.33 -19.88
C ARG A 171 11.34 -7.96 -21.26
N ILE A 172 10.33 -8.80 -21.50
CA ILE A 172 10.02 -9.33 -22.84
C ILE A 172 8.81 -8.56 -23.37
N HIS A 173 8.96 -7.96 -24.56
CA HIS A 173 7.88 -7.25 -25.26
C HIS A 173 7.28 -8.16 -26.34
N ILE A 174 6.02 -8.58 -26.18
CA ILE A 174 5.26 -9.35 -27.18
C ILE A 174 4.09 -8.46 -27.67
N PRO A 175 3.96 -8.20 -28.98
CA PRO A 175 3.06 -7.16 -29.50
C PRO A 175 1.55 -7.47 -29.44
N ALA A 176 1.12 -8.56 -28.78
CA ALA A 176 -0.30 -8.96 -28.74
C ALA A 176 -0.84 -9.37 -27.35
N ILE A 177 -0.04 -9.36 -26.29
CA ILE A 177 -0.52 -9.61 -24.92
C ILE A 177 0.33 -8.75 -23.97
N SER A 178 -0.32 -7.95 -23.12
CA SER A 178 0.34 -7.10 -22.14
C SER A 178 1.32 -7.91 -21.29
N SER A 179 2.61 -7.61 -21.46
CA SER A 179 3.79 -7.91 -20.64
C SER A 179 3.68 -9.09 -19.64
N ILE A 180 4.18 -10.27 -20.02
CA ILE A 180 4.38 -11.38 -19.08
C ILE A 180 5.80 -11.26 -18.49
N SER A 181 5.90 -11.11 -17.18
CA SER A 181 7.18 -11.30 -16.45
C SER A 181 7.36 -12.79 -16.19
N VAL A 182 8.34 -13.43 -16.83
CA VAL A 182 8.64 -14.86 -16.62
C VAL A 182 9.96 -14.99 -15.88
N MET A 183 9.95 -15.72 -14.76
CA MET A 183 11.18 -16.14 -14.07
C MET A 183 11.81 -17.27 -14.88
N LEU A 184 12.96 -17.02 -15.51
CA LEU A 184 13.65 -18.04 -16.32
C LEU A 184 14.72 -18.72 -15.46
N SER A 185 14.57 -20.01 -15.17
CA SER A 185 15.65 -20.85 -14.66
C SER A 185 16.72 -21.11 -15.74
N SER A 186 17.89 -21.60 -15.34
CA SER A 186 19.07 -21.87 -16.18
C SER A 186 18.76 -22.68 -17.46
N SER A 187 17.67 -23.45 -17.47
CA SER A 187 17.22 -24.25 -18.59
C SER A 187 16.64 -23.44 -19.77
N LEU A 188 16.34 -22.16 -19.59
CA LEU A 188 15.64 -21.34 -20.60
C LEU A 188 16.57 -20.55 -21.54
N CYS A 189 17.87 -20.53 -21.25
CA CYS A 189 18.88 -19.93 -22.13
C CYS A 189 18.97 -20.69 -23.47
N ALA A 190 18.89 -22.02 -23.43
CA ALA A 190 18.91 -22.87 -24.62
C ALA A 190 17.68 -22.68 -25.52
N VAL A 191 16.53 -22.33 -24.94
CA VAL A 191 15.25 -22.17 -25.64
C VAL A 191 15.20 -20.82 -26.37
N LEU A 192 15.82 -19.78 -25.80
CA LEU A 192 15.96 -18.46 -26.42
C LEU A 192 16.93 -18.46 -27.62
N SER A 193 17.98 -19.28 -27.59
CA SER A 193 18.88 -19.46 -28.74
C SER A 193 18.17 -20.06 -29.97
N LEU A 194 17.17 -20.92 -29.76
CA LEU A 194 16.39 -21.53 -30.84
C LEU A 194 15.35 -20.56 -31.44
N LEU A 195 14.77 -19.67 -30.62
CA LEU A 195 13.79 -18.66 -31.07
C LEU A 195 14.44 -17.54 -31.89
N SER A 196 15.73 -17.26 -31.66
CA SER A 196 16.48 -16.28 -32.47
C SER A 196 16.66 -16.72 -33.94
N SER A 197 16.61 -18.02 -34.22
CA SER A 197 16.66 -18.58 -35.58
C SER A 197 15.37 -18.37 -36.37
N SER A 198 14.27 -17.97 -35.71
CA SER A 198 12.95 -17.79 -36.30
C SER A 198 12.65 -16.34 -36.71
N GLY A 199 13.56 -15.39 -36.45
CA GLY A 199 13.44 -13.99 -36.90
C GLY A 199 12.37 -13.14 -36.20
N CYS A 200 11.80 -13.59 -35.08
CA CYS A 200 10.70 -12.91 -34.38
C CYS A 200 11.14 -11.91 -33.29
N VAL A 201 12.44 -11.78 -33.01
CA VAL A 201 12.98 -10.82 -32.02
C VAL A 201 14.16 -10.05 -32.61
N SER A 202 14.04 -8.72 -32.71
CA SER A 202 15.06 -7.88 -33.38
C SER A 202 16.24 -7.49 -32.50
N SER A 203 16.11 -7.56 -31.17
CA SER A 203 17.25 -7.38 -30.26
C SER A 203 16.92 -7.92 -28.87
N VAL A 204 17.70 -8.90 -28.41
CA VAL A 204 17.78 -9.30 -27.01
C VAL A 204 19.11 -8.79 -26.50
N HIS A 205 19.11 -7.65 -25.82
CA HIS A 205 20.34 -7.16 -25.19
C HIS A 205 20.52 -7.88 -23.86
N LEU A 206 21.21 -9.02 -23.90
CA LEU A 206 21.58 -9.78 -22.72
C LEU A 206 22.78 -9.10 -22.07
N CYS A 207 22.55 -8.18 -21.13
CA CYS A 207 23.61 -7.76 -20.22
C CYS A 207 23.83 -8.89 -19.20
N SER A 208 24.58 -9.92 -19.60
CA SER A 208 25.06 -10.94 -18.69
C SER A 208 26.27 -10.37 -17.93
N GLN A 209 26.01 -9.57 -16.90
CA GLN A 209 26.93 -9.60 -15.78
C GLN A 209 26.46 -10.74 -14.90
N GLY A 210 26.96 -11.93 -15.20
CA GLY A 210 26.78 -13.10 -14.34
C GLY A 210 27.34 -12.76 -12.97
N LEU A 211 26.46 -12.42 -12.03
CA LEU A 211 26.81 -12.33 -10.63
C LEU A 211 27.46 -13.66 -10.24
N SER A 212 28.58 -13.60 -9.52
CA SER A 212 29.22 -14.82 -9.04
C SER A 212 28.23 -15.64 -8.21
N ALA A 213 28.39 -16.96 -8.18
CA ALA A 213 27.53 -17.84 -7.38
C ALA A 213 27.44 -17.37 -5.90
N GLU A 214 28.53 -16.77 -5.39
CA GLU A 214 28.58 -16.18 -4.06
C GLU A 214 27.70 -14.92 -3.92
N GLN A 215 27.67 -14.07 -4.94
CA GLN A 215 26.82 -12.88 -4.97
C GLN A 215 25.34 -13.27 -5.04
N GLN A 216 25.01 -14.29 -5.85
CA GLN A 216 23.65 -14.83 -5.94
C GLN A 216 23.20 -15.43 -4.61
N LEU A 217 24.07 -16.18 -3.92
CA LEU A 217 23.77 -16.72 -2.60
C LEU A 217 23.52 -15.61 -1.57
N ARG A 218 24.36 -14.57 -1.55
CA ARG A 218 24.18 -13.43 -0.64
C ARG A 218 22.86 -12.71 -0.89
N GLN A 219 22.48 -12.52 -2.14
CA GLN A 219 21.22 -11.86 -2.49
C GLN A 219 20.00 -12.70 -2.06
N LEU A 220 20.01 -14.00 -2.35
CA LEU A 220 18.94 -14.91 -1.92
C LEU A 220 18.83 -15.00 -0.40
N GLN A 221 19.96 -14.94 0.31
CA GLN A 221 19.97 -14.85 1.77
C GLN A 221 19.36 -13.53 2.24
N GLU A 222 19.76 -12.40 1.66
CA GLU A 222 19.24 -11.09 2.01
C GLU A 222 17.72 -10.98 1.79
N GLU A 223 17.19 -11.49 0.69
CA GLU A 223 15.75 -11.55 0.40
C GLU A 223 14.97 -12.37 1.45
N ARG A 224 15.62 -13.39 2.04
CA ARG A 224 15.04 -14.26 3.06
C ARG A 224 15.30 -13.79 4.49
N THR A 225 16.00 -12.69 4.69
CA THR A 225 16.34 -12.14 6.01
C THR A 225 15.36 -11.04 6.42
N CYS A 226 14.97 -11.06 7.70
CA CYS A 226 14.08 -10.08 8.31
C CYS A 226 14.61 -8.67 8.13
N LYS A 227 13.81 -7.80 7.50
CA LYS A 227 14.20 -6.41 7.23
C LYS A 227 14.15 -5.48 8.44
N VAL A 228 13.82 -6.04 9.62
CA VAL A 228 13.71 -5.30 10.88
C VAL A 228 14.95 -5.52 11.74
N CYS A 229 15.32 -6.78 12.01
CA CYS A 229 16.53 -7.11 12.76
C CYS A 229 17.76 -7.40 11.88
N LEU A 230 17.56 -7.60 10.57
CA LEU A 230 18.62 -7.95 9.61
C LEU A 230 19.40 -9.23 9.97
N ASP A 231 18.79 -10.12 10.75
CA ASP A 231 19.45 -11.27 11.36
C ASP A 231 18.68 -12.57 11.08
N ARG A 232 17.46 -12.68 11.60
CA ARG A 232 16.66 -13.91 11.48
C ARG A 232 15.89 -13.98 10.17
N ALA A 233 15.58 -15.20 9.72
CA ALA A 233 14.79 -15.39 8.51
C ALA A 233 13.38 -14.77 8.64
N VAL A 234 12.85 -14.23 7.54
CA VAL A 234 11.44 -13.84 7.46
C VAL A 234 10.56 -15.08 7.61
N CYS A 235 9.50 -15.00 8.40
CA CYS A 235 8.57 -16.12 8.57
C CYS A 235 7.15 -15.69 8.91
N ILE A 236 6.85 -14.39 8.91
CA ILE A 236 5.54 -13.85 9.28
C ILE A 236 4.95 -13.04 8.13
N VAL A 237 3.75 -13.43 7.72
CA VAL A 237 2.87 -12.69 6.80
C VAL A 237 1.89 -11.84 7.60
N PHE A 238 1.82 -10.55 7.29
CA PHE A 238 0.90 -9.62 7.97
C PHE A 238 -0.48 -9.53 7.28
N ILE A 239 -1.56 -9.72 8.02
CA ILE A 239 -2.95 -9.59 7.57
C ILE A 239 -3.47 -8.17 7.84
N PRO A 240 -4.17 -7.52 6.88
CA PRO A 240 -4.63 -8.04 5.60
C PRO A 240 -3.65 -7.84 4.42
N CYS A 241 -2.49 -7.23 4.63
CA CYS A 241 -1.67 -6.77 3.51
C CYS A 241 -0.86 -7.84 2.76
N GLY A 242 -0.66 -9.03 3.34
CA GLY A 242 0.03 -10.15 2.70
C GLY A 242 1.57 -10.06 2.67
N HIS A 243 2.20 -9.00 3.20
CA HIS A 243 3.66 -8.86 3.12
C HIS A 243 4.41 -9.76 4.11
N LEU A 244 5.41 -10.48 3.60
CA LEU A 244 6.37 -11.32 4.34
C LEU A 244 7.70 -10.57 4.50
N VAL A 245 7.90 -9.93 5.66
CA VAL A 245 9.06 -9.01 5.86
C VAL A 245 9.73 -9.14 7.23
N ALA A 246 9.07 -9.78 8.19
CA ALA A 246 9.53 -9.89 9.56
C ALA A 246 9.76 -11.34 10.00
N CYS A 247 10.72 -11.54 10.91
CA CYS A 247 10.80 -12.76 11.71
C CYS A 247 9.72 -12.74 12.81
N ALA A 248 9.54 -13.87 13.49
CA ALA A 248 8.54 -14.03 14.55
C ALA A 248 8.66 -12.99 15.66
N ASP A 249 9.87 -12.73 16.16
CA ASP A 249 10.06 -11.84 17.31
C ASP A 249 9.85 -10.37 16.91
N CYS A 250 10.35 -9.98 15.73
CA CYS A 250 10.13 -8.63 15.21
C CYS A 250 8.65 -8.39 14.92
N ALA A 251 7.95 -9.38 14.37
CA ALA A 251 6.53 -9.26 14.07
C ALA A 251 5.67 -9.05 15.32
N ALA A 252 6.01 -9.67 16.45
CA ALA A 252 5.27 -9.52 17.70
C ALA A 252 5.23 -8.07 18.22
N SER A 253 6.22 -7.24 17.82
CA SER A 253 6.31 -5.84 18.21
C SER A 253 5.76 -4.87 17.15
N LEU A 254 5.27 -5.37 16.02
CA LEU A 254 4.84 -4.55 14.88
C LEU A 254 3.31 -4.45 14.80
N GLN A 255 2.79 -3.23 14.96
CA GLN A 255 1.38 -2.93 14.71
C GLN A 255 1.08 -2.49 13.26
N HIS A 256 2.13 -2.19 12.48
CA HIS A 256 2.01 -1.79 11.08
C HIS A 256 3.02 -2.56 10.23
N CYS A 257 2.61 -2.93 9.02
CA CYS A 257 3.50 -3.58 8.06
C CYS A 257 4.65 -2.64 7.65
N PRO A 258 5.93 -3.05 7.76
CA PRO A 258 7.08 -2.25 7.31
C PRO A 258 7.08 -1.88 5.82
N ILE A 259 6.42 -2.67 4.98
CA ILE A 259 6.37 -2.44 3.52
C ILE A 259 5.29 -1.43 3.16
N CYS A 260 4.03 -1.71 3.53
CA CYS A 260 2.89 -0.93 3.04
C CYS A 260 2.16 -0.13 4.12
N ARG A 261 2.66 -0.15 5.36
CA ARG A 261 2.12 0.56 6.54
C ARG A 261 0.68 0.21 6.91
N ALA A 262 0.12 -0.85 6.32
CA ALA A 262 -1.20 -1.34 6.71
C ALA A 262 -1.18 -1.78 8.17
N VAL A 263 -2.26 -1.49 8.90
CA VAL A 263 -2.46 -1.97 10.27
C VAL A 263 -2.46 -3.50 10.26
N VAL A 264 -1.59 -4.08 11.09
CA VAL A 264 -1.52 -5.53 11.28
C VAL A 264 -2.69 -5.94 12.16
N ARG A 265 -3.71 -6.54 11.53
CA ARG A 265 -4.87 -7.11 12.22
C ARG A 265 -4.62 -8.54 12.68
N GLY A 266 -3.64 -9.20 12.07
CA GLY A 266 -3.21 -10.55 12.42
C GLY A 266 -1.90 -10.90 11.72
N SER A 267 -1.27 -11.98 12.14
CA SER A 267 -0.02 -12.47 11.59
C SER A 267 -0.08 -13.98 11.42
N VAL A 268 0.35 -14.48 10.26
CA VAL A 268 0.42 -15.92 9.96
C VAL A 268 1.88 -16.30 9.82
N ARG A 269 2.29 -17.35 10.52
CA ARG A 269 3.62 -17.94 10.34
C ARG A 269 3.64 -18.80 9.09
N THR A 270 4.61 -18.58 8.22
CA THR A 270 4.86 -19.39 7.03
C THR A 270 6.13 -20.21 7.20
N PHE A 271 6.14 -21.40 6.59
CA PHE A 271 7.32 -22.26 6.50
C PHE A 271 7.78 -22.24 5.04
N MET A 272 8.98 -21.72 4.80
CA MET A 272 9.61 -21.76 3.48
C MET A 272 10.42 -23.06 3.40
N SER A 273 10.01 -23.97 2.52
CA SER A 273 10.67 -25.24 2.20
C SER A 273 11.77 -25.08 1.15
#